data_AF-A0A8H4EJA5-F1
#
_entry.id   AF-A0A8H4EJA5-F1
#
_cell.length_a   1.000
_cell.length_b   1.000
_cell.length_c   1.000
_cell.angle_alpha   90.00
_cell.angle_beta   90.00
_cell.angle_gamma   90.00
#
_symmetry.space_group_name_H-M   'P 1'
#
loop_
_entity.id
_entity.type
_entity.pdbx_description
1 polymer ?
#
loop_
_entity_poly.entity_id
_entity_poly.type
_entity_poly.pdbx_seq_one_letter_code
_entity_poly.pdbx_strand_id
1 'polypeptide(L)'
;MQSEDNITAESSKVSKNSDDEFVEETITNETISKIDPSFWDDYEKLDLNEERLNRYANELSSESTSKFTSTSTNTNGREDGSSRSKKRKVIVDRRERAISDALANINRSKDVDLCYVLDCTSSMSGHIAAAKDCILQVTKHIKDINPSIKIRVGFCGYRDHCDSTRIQIIDFTNSYEKFRKSLTKVPATGGGDPPEDVLGGLNAAITQLSWHEGTRVLLHVGDYPPHGLRFSSMQDNYPNGDPYGLTAESVLEKMRSERILYFFGKITGYTDEMIRIFRSIIGEFPVFDLVGGDPIQLINKFIKATTASITTSVSLTSTIGCRTSDLYTLRRRLEVNPDVPNWETLPLQTGVTLSYYIPKTLGALKNQRSFRKEQLFSRKFNFKIALQPFSAGIEKYAYYAVKMINDNPPKQMVMKQYFKSASVNPFEKYLESVEISAVTSYLSKRFNTVAKRKEICPVNFLGVDLVRVAMPGGTQYYTVEPELQDAKFKRFNTNSGIIVDFQPTLEAFAHFTYEHTRGYLVVCDLQGVEMSGEFLLTDPAIHCTDNLRFGRTNLGREGIEKCFLANHECNEICKKLRLKIRSK
;
A
#
# COMPACT_ATOMS: atom_id res chain seq x y z
N MET A 1 -27.60 -56.97 -35.02
CA MET A 1 -28.95 -56.41 -34.78
C MET A 1 -28.92 -54.95 -35.21
N GLN A 2 -30.07 -54.36 -35.54
CA GLN A 2 -30.23 -52.89 -35.59
C GLN A 2 -29.92 -52.26 -34.20
N SER A 3 -29.75 -50.96 -34.00
CA SER A 3 -30.04 -49.73 -34.80
C SER A 3 -28.94 -48.67 -34.52
N GLU A 4 -28.55 -47.77 -35.42
CA GLU A 4 -29.26 -46.57 -35.92
C GLU A 4 -29.61 -45.56 -34.77
N ASP A 5 -29.32 -44.25 -34.84
CA ASP A 5 -28.53 -43.51 -35.85
C ASP A 5 -28.14 -42.05 -35.46
N ASN A 6 -27.40 -41.38 -36.36
CA ASN A 6 -27.14 -39.93 -36.51
C ASN A 6 -26.11 -39.23 -35.58
N ILE A 7 -25.13 -38.40 -36.02
CA ILE A 7 -24.99 -37.43 -37.15
C ILE A 7 -25.68 -36.07 -36.84
N THR A 8 -25.15 -34.88 -37.13
CA THR A 8 -23.86 -34.45 -37.78
C THR A 8 -22.92 -33.86 -36.69
N ALA A 9 -22.05 -32.83 -36.77
CA ALA A 9 -21.43 -31.91 -37.76
C ALA A 9 -20.21 -31.24 -37.06
N GLU A 10 -19.15 -30.72 -37.70
CA GLU A 10 -18.55 -30.93 -39.03
C GLU A 10 -17.07 -30.44 -38.94
N SER A 11 -16.40 -30.03 -40.02
CA SER A 11 -15.01 -29.55 -40.07
C SER A 11 -14.88 -28.14 -40.68
N SER A 12 -14.07 -27.28 -40.07
CA SER A 12 -13.60 -26.05 -40.74
C SER A 12 -12.17 -25.69 -40.34
N LYS A 13 -11.47 -25.00 -41.25
CA LYS A 13 -10.01 -24.87 -41.25
C LYS A 13 -9.58 -23.73 -40.33
N VAL A 14 -8.72 -24.03 -39.33
CA VAL A 14 -7.97 -22.98 -38.62
C VAL A 14 -6.90 -22.43 -39.57
N SER A 15 -7.18 -21.28 -40.18
CA SER A 15 -6.22 -20.53 -41.00
C SER A 15 -5.12 -19.95 -40.13
N LYS A 16 -3.86 -20.13 -40.55
CA LYS A 16 -2.76 -19.30 -40.04
C LYS A 16 -2.99 -17.86 -40.49
N ASN A 17 -3.26 -16.96 -39.55
CA ASN A 17 -2.86 -15.56 -39.69
C ASN A 17 -1.63 -15.34 -38.81
N SER A 18 -0.72 -14.50 -39.30
CA SER A 18 0.40 -13.95 -38.55
C SER A 18 -0.01 -12.62 -37.91
N ASP A 19 0.92 -12.03 -37.15
CA ASP A 19 0.95 -10.60 -36.85
C ASP A 19 -0.14 -10.06 -35.90
N ASP A 20 -0.22 -10.65 -34.69
CA ASP A 20 -0.67 -9.91 -33.50
C ASP A 20 0.36 -8.79 -33.18
N GLU A 21 0.26 -7.66 -33.89
CA GLU A 21 0.86 -6.41 -33.44
C GLU A 21 0.19 -5.97 -32.12
N PHE A 22 1.00 -5.55 -31.15
CA PHE A 22 0.48 -4.77 -30.03
C PHE A 22 -0.13 -3.49 -30.60
N VAL A 23 -1.46 -3.39 -30.58
CA VAL A 23 -2.19 -2.20 -31.03
C VAL A 23 -1.82 -1.02 -30.13
N GLU A 24 -0.83 -0.23 -30.55
CA GLU A 24 -0.86 1.19 -30.24
C GLU A 24 -2.20 1.70 -30.78
N GLU A 25 -3.06 2.26 -29.91
CA GLU A 25 -4.15 3.14 -30.36
C GLU A 25 -3.50 4.18 -31.26
N THR A 26 -3.63 4.01 -32.59
CA THR A 26 -2.88 4.80 -33.55
C THR A 26 -3.36 6.22 -33.42
N ILE A 27 -2.55 7.06 -32.76
CA ILE A 27 -2.89 8.44 -32.47
C ILE A 27 -2.99 9.16 -33.81
N THR A 28 -4.23 9.29 -34.32
CA THR A 28 -4.52 10.16 -35.45
C THR A 28 -4.03 11.57 -35.09
N ASN A 29 -3.52 12.30 -36.07
CA ASN A 29 -2.91 13.62 -35.83
C ASN A 29 -3.94 14.73 -35.49
N GLU A 30 -5.14 14.33 -35.07
CA GLU A 30 -6.27 15.21 -34.82
C GLU A 30 -6.17 15.86 -33.44
N THR A 31 -5.69 17.10 -33.45
CA THR A 31 -5.79 18.05 -32.33
C THR A 31 -4.89 17.77 -31.11
N ILE A 32 -3.63 17.37 -31.33
CA ILE A 32 -2.57 17.57 -30.32
C ILE A 32 -2.16 19.05 -30.33
N SER A 33 -2.81 19.88 -29.52
CA SER A 33 -2.40 21.27 -29.32
C SER A 33 -1.16 21.37 -28.41
N LYS A 34 -0.30 22.36 -28.69
CA LYS A 34 0.69 22.82 -27.72
C LYS A 34 -0.01 23.70 -26.68
N ILE A 35 -0.63 23.02 -25.71
CA ILE A 35 -1.44 23.59 -24.62
C ILE A 35 -2.76 24.20 -25.11
N ASP A 36 -3.85 23.86 -24.42
CA ASP A 36 -5.17 24.43 -24.68
C ASP A 36 -5.24 25.91 -24.23
N PRO A 37 -5.81 26.83 -25.05
CA PRO A 37 -5.87 28.25 -24.68
C PRO A 37 -6.60 28.56 -23.36
N SER A 38 -7.50 27.68 -22.89
CA SER A 38 -8.16 27.83 -21.59
C SER A 38 -7.24 27.57 -20.38
N PHE A 39 -5.94 27.38 -20.60
CA PHE A 39 -4.94 27.11 -19.57
C PHE A 39 -3.88 28.21 -19.38
N TRP A 40 -3.68 29.14 -20.33
CA TRP A 40 -2.61 30.15 -20.25
C TRP A 40 -2.62 30.94 -18.92
N ASP A 41 -3.79 31.40 -18.49
CA ASP A 41 -3.96 32.17 -17.26
C ASP A 41 -3.52 31.42 -15.99
N ASP A 42 -3.69 30.10 -15.91
CA ASP A 42 -3.17 29.30 -14.79
C ASP A 42 -1.67 29.03 -15.04
N TYR A 43 -1.33 28.62 -16.26
CA TYR A 43 0.00 28.21 -16.70
C TYR A 43 1.08 29.28 -16.53
N GLU A 44 0.76 30.57 -16.73
CA GLU A 44 1.71 31.67 -16.52
C GLU A 44 1.89 32.02 -15.04
N LYS A 45 0.83 31.95 -14.22
CA LYS A 45 0.89 32.22 -12.77
C LYS A 45 1.70 31.17 -11.99
N LEU A 46 1.81 29.97 -12.54
CA LEU A 46 2.55 28.84 -11.97
C LEU A 46 4.07 28.96 -12.17
N ASP A 47 4.81 29.55 -11.23
CA ASP A 47 6.24 29.24 -11.08
C ASP A 47 6.41 27.90 -10.36
N LEU A 48 6.37 26.84 -11.16
CA LEU A 48 6.50 25.46 -10.70
C LEU A 48 7.83 25.18 -9.98
N ASN A 49 8.90 25.96 -10.22
CA ASN A 49 10.16 25.75 -9.49
C ASN A 49 10.04 26.31 -8.07
N GLU A 50 9.52 27.54 -7.93
CA GLU A 50 9.22 28.14 -6.63
C GLU A 50 8.17 27.30 -5.88
N GLU A 51 7.07 26.91 -6.51
CA GLU A 51 6.03 26.06 -5.87
C GLU A 51 6.58 24.68 -5.45
N ARG A 52 7.34 23.98 -6.31
CA ARG A 52 7.98 22.69 -5.97
C ARG A 52 8.93 22.85 -4.78
N LEU A 53 9.78 23.88 -4.79
CA LEU A 53 10.73 24.17 -3.72
C LEU A 53 10.05 24.57 -2.41
N ASN A 54 9.01 25.41 -2.47
CA ASN A 54 8.22 25.83 -1.30
C ASN A 54 7.41 24.66 -0.73
N ARG A 55 6.88 23.76 -1.58
CA ARG A 55 6.22 22.53 -1.13
C ARG A 55 7.20 21.58 -0.44
N TYR A 56 8.40 21.35 -0.99
CA TYR A 56 9.45 20.60 -0.29
C TYR A 56 9.88 21.25 1.03
N ALA A 57 9.76 22.57 1.16
CA ALA A 57 10.00 23.30 2.41
C ALA A 57 8.84 23.21 3.42
N ASN A 58 7.61 22.90 2.97
CA ASN A 58 6.38 22.83 3.77
C ASN A 58 5.97 21.39 4.14
N GLU A 59 6.30 20.38 3.34
CA GLU A 59 6.08 18.94 3.64
C GLU A 59 6.96 18.40 4.80
N LEU A 60 7.57 19.31 5.56
CA LEU A 60 8.47 19.10 6.70
C LEU A 60 7.78 19.24 8.06
N SER A 61 6.63 19.92 8.16
CA SER A 61 5.95 20.14 9.43
C SER A 61 5.07 18.94 9.84
N SER A 62 5.73 17.85 10.25
CA SER A 62 5.06 16.71 10.92
C SER A 62 4.67 16.98 12.38
N GLU A 63 4.94 18.18 12.90
CA GLU A 63 4.46 18.65 14.20
C GLU A 63 3.55 19.87 14.04
N SER A 64 2.37 19.82 14.67
CA SER A 64 1.29 20.80 14.52
C SER A 64 1.48 22.06 15.38
N THR A 65 2.68 22.67 15.42
CA THR A 65 2.88 23.92 16.18
C THR A 65 3.96 24.85 15.65
N SER A 66 3.53 25.87 14.88
CA SER A 66 3.89 27.29 15.03
C SER A 66 3.68 28.06 13.72
N LYS A 67 2.97 29.18 13.79
CA LYS A 67 2.94 30.15 12.69
C LYS A 67 4.23 30.97 12.71
N PHE A 68 5.32 30.42 12.16
CA PHE A 68 6.40 31.29 11.72
C PHE A 68 5.89 32.10 10.54
N THR A 69 5.66 33.39 10.78
CA THR A 69 5.21 34.33 9.76
C THR A 69 6.21 34.35 8.62
N SER A 70 5.72 34.12 7.40
CA SER A 70 6.46 34.47 6.20
C SER A 70 6.74 35.97 6.25
N THR A 71 7.98 36.35 6.53
CA THR A 71 8.43 37.73 6.36
C THR A 71 8.44 38.01 4.87
N SER A 72 7.30 38.48 4.33
CA SER A 72 7.14 38.79 2.92
C SER A 72 8.00 40.00 2.56
N THR A 73 9.28 39.74 2.30
CA THR A 73 10.19 40.68 1.65
C THR A 73 9.69 40.86 0.22
N ASN A 74 8.77 41.82 0.04
CA ASN A 74 8.31 42.30 -1.27
C ASN A 74 9.47 43.00 -2.00
N THR A 75 10.42 42.22 -2.50
CA THR A 75 11.53 42.69 -3.33
C THR A 75 11.11 42.59 -4.79
N ASN A 76 10.36 43.59 -5.26
CA ASN A 76 10.17 43.87 -6.69
C ASN A 76 11.47 44.42 -7.30
N GLY A 77 12.54 43.64 -7.19
CA GLY A 77 13.89 43.93 -7.66
C GLY A 77 14.49 42.67 -8.29
N ARG A 78 15.38 42.85 -9.27
CA ARG A 78 15.98 41.73 -10.01
C ARG A 78 16.77 40.84 -9.05
N GLU A 79 16.31 39.61 -8.82
CA GLU A 79 17.01 38.64 -7.97
C GLU A 79 18.40 38.31 -8.52
N ASP A 80 19.43 38.72 -7.78
CA ASP A 80 20.80 38.30 -8.04
C ASP A 80 20.98 36.77 -7.88
N GLY A 81 21.85 36.18 -8.70
CA GLY A 81 22.18 34.76 -8.68
C GLY A 81 22.73 34.27 -7.35
N SER A 82 23.41 35.13 -6.57
CA SER A 82 23.84 34.81 -5.20
C SER A 82 22.64 34.51 -4.29
N SER A 83 21.54 35.25 -4.42
CA SER A 83 20.33 35.07 -3.61
C SER A 83 19.63 33.74 -3.94
N ARG A 84 19.41 33.47 -5.23
CA ARG A 84 18.77 32.22 -5.70
C ARG A 84 19.55 30.97 -5.30
N SER A 85 20.89 31.03 -5.37
CA SER A 85 21.76 29.93 -4.94
C SER A 85 21.64 29.65 -3.43
N LYS A 86 21.60 30.69 -2.59
CA LYS A 86 21.36 30.57 -1.14
C LYS A 86 19.96 29.99 -0.84
N LYS A 87 18.92 30.50 -1.50
CA LYS A 87 17.53 30.02 -1.37
C LYS A 87 17.41 28.53 -1.71
N ARG A 88 17.98 28.10 -2.85
CA ARG A 88 18.01 26.67 -3.23
C ARG A 88 18.77 25.82 -2.22
N LYS A 89 19.93 26.27 -1.72
CA LYS A 89 20.70 25.51 -0.72
C LYS A 89 19.87 25.24 0.54
N VAL A 90 19.25 26.27 1.12
CA VAL A 90 18.43 26.12 2.34
C VAL A 90 17.31 25.09 2.16
N ILE A 91 16.77 24.95 0.95
CA ILE A 91 15.70 24.00 0.62
C ILE A 91 16.24 22.58 0.42
N VAL A 92 17.46 22.40 -0.12
CA VAL A 92 18.17 21.12 -0.13
C VAL A 92 18.51 20.68 1.31
N ASP A 93 19.16 21.54 2.09
CA ASP A 93 19.53 21.27 3.49
C ASP A 93 18.29 20.87 4.33
N ARG A 94 17.13 21.48 4.04
CA ARG A 94 15.82 21.15 4.64
C ARG A 94 15.30 19.79 4.16
N ARG A 95 15.31 19.52 2.85
CA ARG A 95 14.82 18.25 2.28
C ARG A 95 15.66 17.05 2.76
N GLU A 96 16.95 17.24 2.96
CA GLU A 96 17.84 16.21 3.51
C GLU A 96 17.52 15.87 4.96
N ARG A 97 17.10 16.85 5.77
CA ARG A 97 16.53 16.57 7.12
C ARG A 97 15.22 15.78 7.03
N ALA A 98 14.28 16.17 6.16
CA ALA A 98 13.04 15.40 5.94
C ALA A 98 13.32 13.93 5.57
N ILE A 99 14.33 13.69 4.73
CA ILE A 99 14.77 12.37 4.30
C ILE A 99 15.37 11.60 5.50
N SER A 100 16.26 12.23 6.27
CA SER A 100 16.82 11.65 7.50
C SER A 100 15.74 11.27 8.51
N ASP A 101 14.78 12.16 8.78
CA ASP A 101 13.69 11.92 9.74
C ASP A 101 12.74 10.82 9.25
N ALA A 102 12.42 10.79 7.96
CA ALA A 102 11.65 9.70 7.35
C ALA A 102 12.41 8.36 7.44
N LEU A 103 13.72 8.34 7.19
CA LEU A 103 14.54 7.13 7.31
C LEU A 103 14.71 6.68 8.76
N ALA A 104 14.74 7.61 9.73
CA ALA A 104 14.69 7.28 11.16
C ALA A 104 13.33 6.70 11.57
N ASN A 105 12.22 7.18 10.98
CA ASN A 105 10.89 6.59 11.17
C ASN A 105 10.82 5.18 10.57
N ILE A 106 11.32 4.99 9.34
CA ILE A 106 11.42 3.70 8.67
C ILE A 106 12.27 2.72 9.49
N ASN A 107 13.43 3.14 10.00
CA ASN A 107 14.27 2.27 10.80
C ASN A 107 13.57 1.84 12.10
N ARG A 108 12.89 2.76 12.80
CA ARG A 108 12.11 2.43 14.00
C ARG A 108 10.90 1.53 13.72
N SER A 109 10.30 1.62 12.53
CA SER A 109 9.19 0.74 12.14
C SER A 109 9.62 -0.71 11.86
N LYS A 110 10.91 -0.95 11.61
CA LYS A 110 11.46 -2.29 11.37
C LYS A 110 11.68 -3.08 12.68
N ASP A 111 11.62 -2.42 13.83
CA ASP A 111 11.61 -3.07 15.13
C ASP A 111 10.17 -3.34 15.56
N VAL A 112 9.83 -4.63 15.71
CA VAL A 112 8.46 -5.15 15.79
C VAL A 112 8.23 -5.96 17.06
N ASP A 113 7.16 -5.60 17.77
CA ASP A 113 6.51 -6.45 18.77
C ASP A 113 5.35 -7.20 18.12
N LEU A 114 5.42 -8.54 18.11
CA LEU A 114 4.34 -9.41 17.64
C LEU A 114 3.74 -10.19 18.82
N CYS A 115 2.51 -9.85 19.21
CA CYS A 115 1.73 -10.63 20.14
C CYS A 115 0.76 -11.54 19.38
N TYR A 116 0.76 -12.83 19.72
CA TYR A 116 -0.34 -13.72 19.45
C TYR A 116 -1.31 -13.71 20.63
N VAL A 117 -2.57 -13.35 20.40
CA VAL A 117 -3.65 -13.59 21.34
C VAL A 117 -4.43 -14.79 20.83
N LEU A 118 -4.53 -15.86 21.62
CA LEU A 118 -4.99 -17.15 21.13
C LEU A 118 -5.96 -17.78 22.12
N ASP A 119 -7.11 -18.19 21.61
CA ASP A 119 -8.02 -19.08 22.33
C ASP A 119 -7.31 -20.42 22.65
N CYS A 120 -7.32 -20.80 23.92
CA CYS A 120 -6.57 -21.95 24.45
C CYS A 120 -7.45 -23.07 25.03
N THR A 121 -8.72 -23.08 24.64
CA THR A 121 -9.72 -24.09 25.00
C THR A 121 -9.48 -25.43 24.29
N SER A 122 -10.39 -26.38 24.49
CA SER A 122 -10.27 -27.75 23.97
C SER A 122 -10.55 -27.87 22.45
N SER A 123 -11.48 -27.06 21.90
CA SER A 123 -11.81 -27.06 20.46
C SER A 123 -10.61 -26.64 19.61
N MET A 124 -9.91 -25.61 20.07
CA MET A 124 -8.78 -24.95 19.41
C MET A 124 -7.50 -25.78 19.31
N SER A 125 -7.48 -27.02 19.81
CA SER A 125 -6.30 -27.91 19.84
C SER A 125 -5.51 -28.01 18.53
N GLY A 126 -6.20 -28.12 17.38
CA GLY A 126 -5.57 -28.16 16.05
C GLY A 126 -4.93 -26.83 15.64
N HIS A 127 -5.60 -25.71 15.90
CA HIS A 127 -5.11 -24.36 15.61
C HIS A 127 -3.98 -23.95 16.54
N ILE A 128 -4.01 -24.37 17.80
CA ILE A 128 -2.92 -24.21 18.77
C ILE A 128 -1.66 -24.96 18.32
N ALA A 129 -1.81 -26.17 17.76
CA ALA A 129 -0.68 -26.91 17.17
C ALA A 129 -0.12 -26.21 15.93
N ALA A 130 -0.98 -25.79 14.99
CA ALA A 130 -0.56 -25.06 13.78
C ALA A 130 0.10 -23.70 14.10
N ALA A 131 -0.37 -22.98 15.13
CA ALA A 131 0.25 -21.74 15.60
C ALA A 131 1.66 -21.99 16.15
N LYS A 132 1.86 -23.04 16.96
CA LYS A 132 3.18 -23.40 17.53
C LYS A 132 4.23 -23.65 16.45
N ASP A 133 3.88 -24.35 15.37
CA ASP A 133 4.81 -24.63 14.26
C ASP A 133 4.95 -23.45 13.27
N CYS A 134 3.89 -22.66 13.09
CA CYS A 134 3.91 -21.44 12.26
C CYS A 134 4.99 -20.45 12.71
N ILE A 135 5.13 -20.19 14.02
CA ILE A 135 6.00 -19.14 14.56
C ILE A 135 7.47 -19.29 14.11
N LEU A 136 7.98 -20.52 14.06
CA LEU A 136 9.34 -20.79 13.58
C LEU A 136 9.47 -20.50 12.07
N GLN A 137 8.46 -20.89 11.29
CA GLN A 137 8.44 -20.74 9.85
C GLN A 137 8.26 -19.27 9.44
N VAL A 138 7.40 -18.50 10.10
CA VAL A 138 7.27 -17.04 9.89
C VAL A 138 8.55 -16.31 10.25
N THR A 139 9.16 -16.64 11.40
CA THR A 139 10.41 -15.99 11.84
C THR A 139 11.51 -16.19 10.80
N LYS A 140 11.63 -17.40 10.26
CA LYS A 140 12.55 -17.69 9.15
C LYS A 140 12.14 -16.94 7.88
N HIS A 141 10.90 -17.03 7.45
CA HIS A 141 10.38 -16.43 6.21
C HIS A 141 10.55 -14.89 6.18
N ILE A 142 10.26 -14.21 7.29
CA ILE A 142 10.51 -12.78 7.44
C ILE A 142 12.01 -12.47 7.42
N LYS A 143 12.86 -13.29 8.05
CA LYS A 143 14.32 -13.08 8.01
C LYS A 143 14.91 -13.30 6.61
N ASP A 144 14.38 -14.26 5.87
CA ASP A 144 14.85 -14.58 4.51
C ASP A 144 14.44 -13.47 3.52
N ILE A 145 13.20 -12.97 3.59
CA ILE A 145 12.63 -11.97 2.65
C ILE A 145 12.86 -10.51 3.10
N ASN A 146 12.79 -10.23 4.40
CA ASN A 146 12.90 -8.89 5.00
C ASN A 146 13.96 -8.87 6.13
N PRO A 147 15.25 -9.13 5.83
CA PRO A 147 16.29 -9.34 6.84
C PRO A 147 16.56 -8.17 7.80
N SER A 148 16.07 -6.96 7.50
CA SER A 148 16.18 -5.79 8.39
C SER A 148 15.00 -5.62 9.36
N ILE A 149 13.95 -6.43 9.29
CA ILE A 149 12.90 -6.48 10.33
C ILE A 149 13.42 -7.31 11.51
N LYS A 150 13.33 -6.75 12.73
CA LYS A 150 13.64 -7.46 13.99
C LYS A 150 12.33 -7.71 14.74
N ILE A 151 12.08 -8.94 15.16
CA ILE A 151 10.84 -9.33 15.84
C ILE A 151 11.14 -9.80 17.27
N ARG A 152 10.49 -9.19 18.26
CA ARG A 152 10.24 -9.79 19.58
C ARG A 152 8.85 -10.44 19.54
N VAL A 153 8.71 -11.67 20.03
CA VAL A 153 7.43 -12.40 20.02
C VAL A 153 6.93 -12.56 21.46
N GLY A 154 5.64 -12.27 21.66
CA GLY A 154 4.90 -12.45 22.92
C GLY A 154 3.61 -13.24 22.69
N PHE A 155 2.99 -13.71 23.77
CA PHE A 155 1.78 -14.54 23.73
C PHE A 155 0.83 -14.22 24.88
N CYS A 156 -0.47 -14.24 24.59
CA CYS A 156 -1.54 -14.26 25.58
C CYS A 156 -2.56 -15.35 25.21
N GLY A 157 -2.56 -16.44 25.96
CA GLY A 157 -3.61 -17.44 25.90
C GLY A 157 -4.80 -17.02 26.76
N TYR A 158 -6.03 -17.19 26.28
CA TYR A 158 -7.25 -16.99 27.07
C TYR A 158 -8.18 -18.22 26.99
N ARG A 159 -9.11 -18.29 27.94
CA ARG A 159 -10.21 -19.26 28.10
C ARG A 159 -11.31 -18.61 28.95
N ASP A 160 -12.51 -19.18 28.93
CA ASP A 160 -13.68 -18.81 29.73
C ASP A 160 -13.35 -18.50 31.22
N HIS A 161 -14.18 -17.65 31.80
CA HIS A 161 -14.18 -17.27 33.21
C HIS A 161 -14.28 -18.45 34.18
N CYS A 162 -14.83 -19.61 33.79
CA CYS A 162 -14.86 -20.80 34.66
C CYS A 162 -13.49 -21.49 34.81
N ASP A 163 -12.52 -21.20 33.93
CA ASP A 163 -11.29 -21.97 33.82
C ASP A 163 -10.24 -21.62 34.88
N SER A 164 -9.69 -22.67 35.52
CA SER A 164 -8.60 -22.55 36.51
C SER A 164 -7.33 -21.87 35.96
N THR A 165 -7.15 -21.87 34.63
CA THR A 165 -6.07 -21.18 33.92
C THR A 165 -6.66 -20.24 32.85
N ARG A 166 -7.61 -19.39 33.25
CA ARG A 166 -8.28 -18.37 32.42
C ARG A 166 -7.32 -17.61 31.48
N ILE A 167 -6.25 -17.00 32.01
CA ILE A 167 -5.27 -16.21 31.25
C ILE A 167 -3.85 -16.78 31.41
N GLN A 168 -3.08 -16.84 30.31
CA GLN A 168 -1.68 -17.29 30.30
C GLN A 168 -0.78 -16.38 29.45
N ILE A 169 0.06 -15.57 30.12
CA ILE A 169 0.99 -14.62 29.48
C ILE A 169 2.39 -15.23 29.27
N ILE A 170 2.98 -14.96 28.11
CA ILE A 170 4.43 -15.11 27.86
C ILE A 170 4.94 -13.78 27.30
N ASP A 171 5.74 -13.05 28.07
CA ASP A 171 6.21 -11.72 27.69
C ASP A 171 7.22 -11.72 26.52
N PHE A 172 7.34 -10.57 25.86
CA PHE A 172 8.10 -10.38 24.62
C PHE A 172 9.55 -10.85 24.74
N THR A 173 9.97 -11.70 23.81
CA THR A 173 11.37 -12.11 23.70
C THR A 173 11.86 -12.16 22.25
N ASN A 174 13.13 -11.79 22.06
CA ASN A 174 13.89 -12.00 20.83
C ASN A 174 14.49 -13.43 20.75
N SER A 175 14.29 -14.26 21.78
CA SER A 175 14.90 -15.59 21.90
C SER A 175 13.91 -16.68 21.51
N TYR A 176 13.83 -16.98 20.21
CA TYR A 176 12.81 -17.87 19.64
C TYR A 176 12.75 -19.26 20.30
N GLU A 177 13.89 -19.86 20.69
CA GLU A 177 13.89 -21.14 21.42
C GLU A 177 13.32 -21.03 22.86
N LYS A 178 13.48 -19.88 23.54
CA LYS A 178 12.81 -19.66 24.83
C LYS A 178 11.31 -19.51 24.64
N PHE A 179 10.89 -18.72 23.63
CA PHE A 179 9.48 -18.55 23.30
C PHE A 179 8.82 -19.88 22.96
N ARG A 180 9.43 -20.67 22.06
CA ARG A 180 9.02 -22.03 21.70
C ARG A 180 8.88 -22.92 22.94
N LYS A 181 9.91 -22.97 23.80
CA LYS A 181 9.93 -23.81 25.02
C LYS A 181 8.88 -23.41 26.07
N SER A 182 8.46 -22.15 26.08
CA SER A 182 7.31 -21.70 26.88
C SER A 182 6.00 -22.07 26.20
N LEU A 183 5.83 -21.75 24.92
CA LEU A 183 4.60 -21.96 24.16
C LEU A 183 4.23 -23.45 24.02
N THR A 184 5.20 -24.36 23.89
CA THR A 184 4.95 -25.81 23.88
C THR A 184 4.19 -26.30 25.12
N LYS A 185 4.32 -25.59 26.25
CA LYS A 185 3.66 -25.92 27.52
C LYS A 185 2.23 -25.39 27.64
N VAL A 186 1.76 -24.56 26.71
CA VAL A 186 0.37 -24.07 26.70
C VAL A 186 -0.55 -25.24 26.31
N PRO A 187 -1.44 -25.71 27.19
CA PRO A 187 -2.36 -26.80 26.90
C PRO A 187 -3.57 -26.31 26.09
N ALA A 188 -4.21 -27.22 25.36
CA ALA A 188 -5.54 -27.02 24.78
C ALA A 188 -6.53 -27.75 25.69
N THR A 189 -7.15 -27.02 26.61
CA THR A 189 -7.91 -27.56 27.74
C THR A 189 -8.92 -26.52 28.21
N GLY A 190 -10.03 -26.98 28.78
CA GLY A 190 -11.06 -26.09 29.30
C GLY A 190 -12.06 -25.62 28.23
N GLY A 191 -12.71 -24.49 28.49
CA GLY A 191 -13.94 -24.03 27.84
C GLY A 191 -15.20 -24.34 28.66
N GLY A 192 -16.26 -23.54 28.48
CA GLY A 192 -17.48 -23.59 29.28
C GLY A 192 -18.76 -23.57 28.43
N ASP A 193 -19.44 -22.43 28.40
CA ASP A 193 -20.40 -22.07 27.35
C ASP A 193 -19.69 -21.67 26.05
N PRO A 194 -20.40 -21.56 24.90
CA PRO A 194 -19.76 -21.21 23.62
C PRO A 194 -19.06 -19.84 23.55
N PRO A 195 -19.53 -18.74 24.17
CA PRO A 195 -18.77 -17.50 24.25
C PRO A 195 -17.60 -17.63 25.24
N GLU A 196 -16.54 -16.85 25.04
CA GLU A 196 -15.25 -17.01 25.75
C GLU A 196 -14.72 -15.66 26.29
N ASP A 197 -13.68 -15.68 27.13
CA ASP A 197 -13.05 -14.47 27.71
C ASP A 197 -12.13 -13.71 26.71
N VAL A 198 -12.64 -13.42 25.53
CA VAL A 198 -11.93 -12.64 24.50
C VAL A 198 -11.56 -11.25 25.03
N LEU A 199 -12.40 -10.62 25.87
CA LEU A 199 -12.12 -9.28 26.40
C LEU A 199 -11.04 -9.28 27.49
N GLY A 200 -11.05 -10.23 28.42
CA GLY A 200 -9.97 -10.40 29.40
C GLY A 200 -8.65 -10.79 28.74
N GLY A 201 -8.69 -11.68 27.74
CA GLY A 201 -7.54 -12.03 26.89
C GLY A 201 -6.92 -10.82 26.20
N LEU A 202 -7.72 -10.04 25.47
CA LEU A 202 -7.23 -8.82 24.81
C LEU A 202 -6.75 -7.77 25.83
N ASN A 203 -7.48 -7.55 26.92
CA ASN A 203 -7.07 -6.60 27.96
C ASN A 203 -5.74 -6.99 28.61
N ALA A 204 -5.54 -8.27 28.95
CA ALA A 204 -4.29 -8.77 29.51
C ALA A 204 -3.13 -8.62 28.51
N ALA A 205 -3.35 -8.95 27.24
CA ALA A 205 -2.36 -8.73 26.18
C ALA A 205 -1.97 -7.26 26.02
N ILE A 206 -2.89 -6.31 26.19
CA ILE A 206 -2.59 -4.87 26.08
C ILE A 206 -1.88 -4.33 27.34
N THR A 207 -2.24 -4.82 28.53
CA THR A 207 -1.87 -4.21 29.81
C THR A 207 -0.74 -4.91 30.57
N GLN A 208 -0.47 -6.19 30.30
CA GLN A 208 0.50 -7.01 31.04
C GLN A 208 1.77 -7.35 30.24
N LEU A 209 1.76 -7.18 28.92
CA LEU A 209 2.93 -7.40 28.05
C LEU A 209 3.80 -6.14 27.93
N SER A 210 5.11 -6.33 27.88
CA SER A 210 6.12 -5.26 27.84
C SER A 210 6.29 -4.61 26.46
N TRP A 211 5.21 -4.08 25.89
CA TRP A 211 5.20 -3.42 24.58
C TRP A 211 6.20 -2.24 24.53
N HIS A 212 7.24 -2.36 23.71
CA HIS A 212 8.35 -1.41 23.62
C HIS A 212 8.54 -0.87 22.20
N GLU A 213 8.45 -1.73 21.21
CA GLU A 213 8.99 -1.45 19.87
C GLU A 213 8.15 -0.47 19.04
N GLY A 214 8.74 0.02 17.95
CA GLY A 214 8.13 1.04 17.08
C GLY A 214 6.89 0.56 16.35
N THR A 215 6.79 -0.74 16.09
CA THR A 215 5.64 -1.36 15.42
C THR A 215 5.06 -2.46 16.29
N ARG A 216 3.81 -2.26 16.72
CA ARG A 216 3.12 -3.12 17.68
C ARG A 216 2.00 -3.87 16.94
N VAL A 217 2.08 -5.19 16.88
CA VAL A 217 1.16 -6.06 16.12
C VAL A 217 0.49 -7.05 17.05
N LEU A 218 -0.83 -7.09 17.06
CA LEU A 218 -1.62 -8.07 17.80
C LEU A 218 -2.44 -8.87 16.80
N LEU A 219 -2.06 -10.14 16.62
CA LEU A 219 -2.80 -11.12 15.83
C LEU A 219 -3.65 -11.96 16.80
N HIS A 220 -4.94 -11.64 16.86
CA HIS A 220 -5.92 -12.39 17.64
C HIS A 220 -6.49 -13.55 16.82
N VAL A 221 -6.61 -14.73 17.40
CA VAL A 221 -7.14 -15.94 16.75
C VAL A 221 -8.04 -16.69 17.74
N GLY A 222 -9.27 -16.98 17.33
CA GLY A 222 -10.28 -17.70 18.11
C GLY A 222 -11.41 -18.23 17.23
N ASP A 223 -12.11 -19.25 17.71
CA ASP A 223 -13.28 -19.85 17.08
C ASP A 223 -14.61 -19.28 17.62
N TYR A 224 -14.59 -18.60 18.77
CA TYR A 224 -15.78 -18.04 19.44
C TYR A 224 -15.65 -16.54 19.81
N PRO A 225 -16.80 -15.83 20.01
CA PRO A 225 -16.85 -14.42 20.37
C PRO A 225 -16.80 -14.18 21.90
N PRO A 226 -16.58 -12.92 22.35
CA PRO A 226 -16.75 -12.55 23.76
C PRO A 226 -18.17 -12.76 24.28
N HIS A 227 -18.29 -13.04 25.58
CA HIS A 227 -19.55 -13.00 26.32
C HIS A 227 -20.32 -11.68 26.18
N GLY A 228 -21.64 -11.78 26.28
CA GLY A 228 -22.62 -10.73 26.15
C GLY A 228 -23.48 -10.91 24.90
N LEU A 229 -24.81 -10.93 25.07
CA LEU A 229 -25.82 -11.15 24.01
C LEU A 229 -25.76 -10.16 22.83
N ARG A 230 -24.96 -9.10 22.93
CA ARG A 230 -24.68 -8.20 21.80
C ARG A 230 -23.72 -8.80 20.77
N PHE A 231 -22.90 -9.79 21.13
CA PHE A 231 -21.89 -10.39 20.25
C PHE A 231 -22.35 -11.71 19.62
N SER A 232 -23.35 -12.38 20.20
CA SER A 232 -23.96 -13.57 19.61
C SER A 232 -25.36 -13.84 20.20
N SER A 233 -26.13 -14.68 19.50
CA SER A 233 -27.38 -15.27 20.02
C SER A 233 -27.18 -16.70 20.54
N MET A 234 -25.96 -17.06 20.96
CA MET A 234 -25.66 -18.38 21.52
C MET A 234 -26.10 -18.46 22.99
N GLN A 235 -26.12 -19.67 23.55
CA GLN A 235 -26.22 -19.81 25.00
C GLN A 235 -24.98 -19.18 25.63
N ASP A 236 -25.18 -18.38 26.69
CA ASP A 236 -24.14 -17.56 27.32
C ASP A 236 -24.41 -17.58 28.84
N ASN A 237 -23.41 -17.93 29.64
CA ASN A 237 -23.49 -17.90 31.10
C ASN A 237 -23.30 -16.46 31.65
N TYR A 238 -22.75 -15.56 30.83
CA TYR A 238 -22.49 -14.17 31.15
C TYR A 238 -23.19 -13.23 30.13
N PRO A 239 -24.52 -13.35 29.95
CA PRO A 239 -25.27 -12.69 28.86
C PRO A 239 -25.25 -11.16 28.90
N ASN A 240 -24.83 -10.56 30.02
CA ASN A 240 -24.66 -9.12 30.19
C ASN A 240 -23.25 -8.60 29.81
N GLY A 241 -22.31 -9.48 29.45
CA GLY A 241 -20.89 -9.18 29.21
C GLY A 241 -19.96 -9.67 30.32
N ASP A 242 -18.66 -9.36 30.20
CA ASP A 242 -17.62 -9.79 31.17
C ASP A 242 -18.01 -9.42 32.62
N PRO A 243 -17.95 -10.37 33.58
CA PRO A 243 -18.41 -10.20 34.95
C PRO A 243 -17.51 -9.29 35.81
N TYR A 244 -16.39 -8.80 35.25
CA TYR A 244 -15.48 -7.83 35.88
C TYR A 244 -15.66 -6.42 35.31
N GLY A 245 -16.62 -6.21 34.40
CA GLY A 245 -16.97 -4.93 33.81
C GLY A 245 -16.14 -4.51 32.60
N LEU A 246 -15.37 -5.41 31.98
CA LEU A 246 -14.66 -5.12 30.73
C LEU A 246 -15.64 -4.95 29.57
N THR A 247 -15.40 -3.93 28.74
CA THR A 247 -16.18 -3.64 27.54
C THR A 247 -15.29 -3.62 26.32
N ALA A 248 -15.80 -4.04 25.15
CA ALA A 248 -15.03 -3.96 23.90
C ALA A 248 -14.60 -2.51 23.60
N GLU A 249 -15.43 -1.55 23.99
CA GLU A 249 -15.14 -0.12 23.95
C GLU A 249 -13.88 0.19 24.76
N SER A 250 -13.87 -0.07 26.07
CA SER A 250 -12.71 0.24 26.91
C SER A 250 -11.44 -0.51 26.49
N VAL A 251 -11.54 -1.79 26.15
CA VAL A 251 -10.40 -2.64 25.75
C VAL A 251 -9.82 -2.22 24.38
N LEU A 252 -10.66 -2.00 23.36
CA LEU A 252 -10.19 -1.64 22.02
C LEU A 252 -9.77 -0.16 21.92
N GLU A 253 -10.39 0.75 22.69
CA GLU A 253 -9.88 2.11 22.81
C GLU A 253 -8.54 2.17 23.55
N LYS A 254 -8.34 1.33 24.58
CA LYS A 254 -7.03 1.18 25.21
C LYS A 254 -6.00 0.63 24.21
N MET A 255 -6.33 -0.40 23.43
CA MET A 255 -5.50 -0.91 22.33
C MET A 255 -5.09 0.19 21.33
N ARG A 256 -6.06 1.03 20.92
CA ARG A 256 -5.88 2.18 20.03
C ARG A 256 -4.93 3.22 20.61
N SER A 257 -5.08 3.57 21.90
CA SER A 257 -4.17 4.51 22.58
C SER A 257 -2.74 3.99 22.74
N GLU A 258 -2.57 2.68 22.95
CA GLU A 258 -1.25 2.02 22.97
C GLU A 258 -0.64 1.82 21.57
N ARG A 259 -1.32 2.25 20.50
CA ARG A 259 -0.88 2.13 19.10
C ARG A 259 -0.60 0.67 18.68
N ILE A 260 -1.29 -0.29 19.32
CA ILE A 260 -1.24 -1.71 18.98
C ILE A 260 -2.18 -1.94 17.78
N LEU A 261 -1.65 -2.46 16.68
CA LEU A 261 -2.41 -2.72 15.45
C LEU A 261 -3.09 -4.09 15.51
N TYR A 262 -4.43 -4.07 15.50
CA TYR A 262 -5.26 -5.28 15.54
C TYR A 262 -5.42 -5.95 14.17
N PHE A 263 -5.32 -7.28 14.19
CA PHE A 263 -5.59 -8.22 13.10
C PHE A 263 -6.32 -9.44 13.69
N PHE A 264 -7.22 -10.07 12.92
CA PHE A 264 -7.97 -11.24 13.38
C PHE A 264 -7.81 -12.44 12.43
N GLY A 265 -7.63 -13.65 12.98
CA GLY A 265 -7.70 -14.91 12.26
C GLY A 265 -9.01 -15.63 12.55
N LYS A 266 -9.93 -15.60 11.60
CA LYS A 266 -11.28 -16.17 11.71
C LYS A 266 -11.27 -17.67 11.46
N ILE A 267 -11.79 -18.44 12.40
CA ILE A 267 -11.87 -19.92 12.33
C ILE A 267 -13.29 -20.42 12.06
N THR A 268 -14.33 -19.68 12.49
CA THR A 268 -15.75 -20.04 12.33
C THR A 268 -16.58 -18.83 11.86
N GLY A 269 -17.87 -19.00 11.60
CA GLY A 269 -18.82 -17.89 11.44
C GLY A 269 -19.27 -17.23 12.75
N TYR A 270 -19.06 -17.87 13.91
CA TYR A 270 -19.59 -17.39 15.20
C TYR A 270 -19.00 -16.04 15.64
N THR A 271 -17.82 -15.70 15.12
CA THR A 271 -17.12 -14.45 15.40
C THR A 271 -17.54 -13.27 14.51
N ASP A 272 -18.45 -13.43 13.55
CA ASP A 272 -18.76 -12.37 12.57
C ASP A 272 -19.40 -11.12 13.19
N GLU A 273 -20.27 -11.28 14.18
CA GLU A 273 -20.91 -10.15 14.88
C GLU A 273 -19.92 -9.43 15.82
N MET A 274 -19.00 -10.18 16.46
CA MET A 274 -17.83 -9.60 17.15
C MET A 274 -16.99 -8.76 16.17
N ILE A 275 -16.69 -9.28 14.97
CA ILE A 275 -15.93 -8.55 13.95
C ILE A 275 -16.66 -7.25 13.57
N ARG A 276 -17.98 -7.31 13.35
CA ARG A 276 -18.82 -6.13 13.03
C ARG A 276 -18.75 -5.07 14.12
N ILE A 277 -18.87 -5.46 15.39
CA ILE A 277 -18.84 -4.54 16.55
C ILE A 277 -17.43 -3.98 16.79
N PHE A 278 -16.38 -4.80 16.68
CA PHE A 278 -15.01 -4.32 16.85
C PHE A 278 -14.66 -3.29 15.77
N ARG A 279 -15.18 -3.47 14.54
CA ARG A 279 -15.01 -2.52 13.42
C ARG A 279 -15.72 -1.18 13.63
N SER A 280 -16.87 -1.14 14.32
CA SER A 280 -17.51 0.16 14.62
C SER A 280 -16.73 0.95 15.69
N ILE A 281 -16.04 0.26 16.60
CA ILE A 281 -15.26 0.89 17.69
C ILE A 281 -13.90 1.41 17.18
N ILE A 282 -13.05 0.54 16.63
CA ILE A 282 -11.68 0.91 16.20
C ILE A 282 -11.54 1.17 14.69
N GLY A 283 -12.58 0.95 13.90
CA GLY A 283 -12.51 1.00 12.45
C GLY A 283 -12.07 -0.32 11.82
N GLU A 284 -11.96 -0.32 10.49
CA GLU A 284 -11.66 -1.52 9.72
C GLU A 284 -10.36 -2.23 10.13
N PHE A 285 -10.34 -3.56 9.97
CA PHE A 285 -9.16 -4.39 10.21
C PHE A 285 -9.14 -5.66 9.34
N PRO A 286 -7.95 -6.16 8.97
CA PRO A 286 -7.83 -7.38 8.19
C PRO A 286 -8.29 -8.59 8.99
N VAL A 287 -9.14 -9.39 8.35
CA VAL A 287 -9.55 -10.71 8.81
C VAL A 287 -8.92 -11.74 7.89
N PHE A 288 -8.18 -12.69 8.44
CA PHE A 288 -7.58 -13.80 7.71
C PHE A 288 -8.45 -15.05 7.88
N ASP A 289 -8.72 -15.75 6.78
CA ASP A 289 -9.34 -17.07 6.80
C ASP A 289 -8.35 -18.11 7.38
N LEU A 290 -8.67 -18.61 8.57
CA LEU A 290 -8.04 -19.76 9.24
C LEU A 290 -9.02 -20.94 9.39
N VAL A 291 -10.11 -20.97 8.60
CA VAL A 291 -11.15 -22.00 8.62
C VAL A 291 -10.59 -23.31 8.04
N GLY A 292 -10.45 -24.33 8.90
CA GLY A 292 -10.22 -25.73 8.52
C GLY A 292 -9.02 -26.03 7.59
N GLY A 293 -9.08 -27.19 6.95
CA GLY A 293 -8.01 -27.77 6.14
C GLY A 293 -7.16 -28.79 6.92
N ASP A 294 -6.26 -29.48 6.21
CA ASP A 294 -5.24 -30.31 6.86
C ASP A 294 -4.21 -29.44 7.62
N PRO A 295 -3.39 -30.02 8.53
CA PRO A 295 -2.43 -29.24 9.32
C PRO A 295 -1.41 -28.46 8.48
N ILE A 296 -1.04 -28.94 7.29
CA ILE A 296 -0.08 -28.26 6.40
C ILE A 296 -0.75 -27.05 5.75
N GLN A 297 -1.99 -27.18 5.29
CA GLN A 297 -2.78 -26.05 4.80
C GLN A 297 -3.00 -25.00 5.89
N LEU A 298 -3.34 -25.42 7.11
CA LEU A 298 -3.58 -24.51 8.24
C LEU A 298 -2.29 -23.76 8.65
N ILE A 299 -1.15 -24.45 8.73
CA ILE A 299 0.17 -23.81 8.93
C ILE A 299 0.45 -22.77 7.84
N ASN A 300 0.18 -23.09 6.56
CA ASN A 300 0.36 -22.14 5.45
C ASN A 300 -0.59 -20.93 5.54
N LYS A 301 -1.84 -21.12 5.99
CA LYS A 301 -2.79 -20.01 6.27
C LYS A 301 -2.23 -19.10 7.38
N PHE A 302 -1.79 -19.68 8.51
CA PHE A 302 -1.18 -18.96 9.63
C PHE A 302 0.11 -18.20 9.25
N ILE A 303 0.98 -18.79 8.42
CA ILE A 303 2.22 -18.14 7.94
C ILE A 303 1.87 -16.89 7.12
N LYS A 304 0.92 -17.01 6.18
CA LYS A 304 0.44 -15.88 5.37
C LYS A 304 -0.20 -14.79 6.24
N ALA A 305 -1.07 -15.15 7.18
CA ALA A 305 -1.72 -14.23 8.10
C ALA A 305 -0.71 -13.43 8.94
N THR A 306 0.27 -14.11 9.56
CA THR A 306 1.28 -13.44 10.38
C THR A 306 2.20 -12.56 9.52
N THR A 307 2.67 -13.08 8.37
CA THR A 307 3.55 -12.34 7.46
C THR A 307 2.89 -11.05 6.97
N ALA A 308 1.63 -11.13 6.52
CA ALA A 308 0.84 -9.97 6.10
C ALA A 308 0.58 -8.99 7.26
N SER A 309 0.35 -9.49 8.48
CA SER A 309 0.17 -8.64 9.67
C SER A 309 1.43 -7.81 9.97
N ILE A 310 2.61 -8.43 9.88
CA ILE A 310 3.91 -7.77 10.07
C ILE A 310 4.14 -6.76 8.93
N THR A 311 4.15 -7.18 7.67
CA THR A 311 4.55 -6.32 6.55
C THR A 311 3.58 -5.15 6.34
N THR A 312 2.28 -5.35 6.56
CA THR A 312 1.27 -4.27 6.58
C THR A 312 1.54 -3.27 7.70
N SER A 313 1.82 -3.76 8.92
CA SER A 313 2.08 -2.91 10.09
C SER A 313 3.36 -2.09 9.94
N VAL A 314 4.45 -2.70 9.46
CA VAL A 314 5.72 -2.01 9.16
C VAL A 314 5.49 -0.98 8.05
N SER A 315 4.81 -1.34 6.96
CA SER A 315 4.49 -0.40 5.88
C SER A 315 3.73 0.83 6.37
N LEU A 316 2.65 0.63 7.14
CA LEU A 316 1.81 1.70 7.70
C LEU A 316 2.60 2.61 8.65
N THR A 317 3.28 2.02 9.63
CA THR A 317 4.08 2.76 10.63
C THR A 317 5.31 3.43 10.03
N SER A 318 5.90 2.88 8.96
CA SER A 318 7.01 3.50 8.22
C SER A 318 6.57 4.76 7.47
N THR A 319 5.30 4.84 7.05
CA THR A 319 4.76 5.95 6.25
C THR A 319 4.14 7.05 7.11
N ILE A 320 3.47 6.69 8.20
CA ILE A 320 2.77 7.62 9.11
C ILE A 320 3.67 8.00 10.31
N GLY A 321 4.54 7.10 10.76
CA GLY A 321 5.43 7.28 11.91
C GLY A 321 4.90 6.64 13.20
N CYS A 322 5.72 5.80 13.85
CA CYS A 322 5.42 5.01 15.04
C CYS A 322 4.84 5.73 16.28
N ARG A 323 4.82 7.08 16.29
CA ARG A 323 4.40 7.90 17.45
C ARG A 323 3.06 8.63 17.26
N THR A 324 2.43 8.57 16.09
CA THR A 324 1.19 9.29 15.83
C THR A 324 -0.04 8.61 16.45
N SER A 325 -1.02 9.42 16.88
CA SER A 325 -2.39 8.98 17.20
C SER A 325 -3.14 8.46 15.97
N ASP A 326 -2.72 8.88 14.78
CA ASP A 326 -3.56 8.87 13.59
C ASP A 326 -3.53 7.55 12.81
N LEU A 327 -2.74 6.57 13.27
CA LEU A 327 -2.71 5.19 12.73
C LEU A 327 -4.12 4.60 12.55
N TYR A 328 -5.01 4.84 13.53
CA TYR A 328 -6.41 4.42 13.49
C TYR A 328 -7.37 5.47 12.88
N THR A 329 -6.98 6.74 12.85
CA THR A 329 -7.78 7.81 12.22
C THR A 329 -7.70 7.75 10.70
N LEU A 330 -6.53 7.43 10.13
CA LEU A 330 -6.37 7.22 8.69
C LEU A 330 -7.12 5.98 8.20
N ARG A 331 -7.13 4.91 9.02
CA ARG A 331 -7.87 3.66 8.80
C ARG A 331 -9.40 3.84 8.79
N ARG A 332 -9.91 4.93 9.38
CA ARG A 332 -11.34 5.32 9.44
C ARG A 332 -11.74 6.39 8.43
N ARG A 333 -10.99 6.60 7.34
CA ARG A 333 -11.40 7.49 6.24
C ARG A 333 -12.47 6.83 5.36
N LEU A 334 -13.66 6.68 5.93
CA LEU A 334 -14.79 5.90 5.41
C LEU A 334 -16.00 6.79 5.12
N GLU A 335 -15.84 7.68 4.15
CA GLU A 335 -16.93 8.07 3.25
C GLU A 335 -16.54 7.59 1.84
N VAL A 336 -16.33 6.28 1.74
CA VAL A 336 -16.09 5.58 0.46
C VAL A 336 -17.33 4.77 0.10
N ASN A 337 -17.69 4.79 -1.18
CA ASN A 337 -18.73 3.92 -1.74
C ASN A 337 -18.07 2.92 -2.70
N PRO A 338 -17.99 1.63 -2.36
CA PRO A 338 -17.32 0.63 -3.19
C PRO A 338 -18.09 0.30 -4.48
N ASP A 339 -19.38 0.64 -4.55
CA ASP A 339 -20.27 0.30 -5.65
C ASP A 339 -20.00 1.16 -6.90
N VAL A 340 -20.01 0.53 -8.07
CA VAL A 340 -19.95 1.25 -9.35
C VAL A 340 -21.23 2.08 -9.51
N PRO A 341 -21.13 3.41 -9.73
CA PRO A 341 -22.32 4.27 -9.77
C PRO A 341 -23.15 4.03 -11.03
N ASN A 342 -24.45 4.31 -10.96
CA ASN A 342 -25.26 4.40 -12.18
C ASN A 342 -24.79 5.61 -13.02
N TRP A 343 -24.08 5.31 -14.12
CA TRP A 343 -23.53 6.32 -15.02
C TRP A 343 -24.58 7.20 -15.71
N GLU A 344 -25.85 6.78 -15.80
CA GLU A 344 -26.90 7.60 -16.40
C GLU A 344 -27.21 8.84 -15.55
N THR A 345 -27.23 8.69 -14.22
CA THR A 345 -27.59 9.78 -13.27
C THR A 345 -26.49 10.83 -13.11
N LEU A 346 -25.25 10.51 -13.49
CA LEU A 346 -24.10 11.38 -13.31
C LEU A 346 -23.95 12.40 -14.46
N PRO A 347 -23.62 13.68 -14.16
CA PRO A 347 -23.47 14.71 -15.19
C PRO A 347 -22.23 14.47 -16.05
N LEU A 348 -22.36 14.76 -17.34
CA LEU A 348 -21.23 14.78 -18.27
C LEU A 348 -20.34 15.99 -17.98
N GLN A 349 -19.03 15.76 -17.89
CA GLN A 349 -18.02 16.80 -17.67
C GLN A 349 -16.98 16.78 -18.80
N THR A 350 -16.42 17.94 -19.13
CA THR A 350 -15.31 18.08 -20.06
C THR A 350 -14.03 18.40 -19.28
N GLY A 351 -12.99 17.60 -19.49
CA GLY A 351 -11.68 17.78 -18.87
C GLY A 351 -10.58 17.99 -19.90
N VAL A 352 -9.42 18.44 -19.44
CA VAL A 352 -8.18 18.50 -20.22
C VAL A 352 -7.16 17.57 -19.56
N THR A 353 -6.69 16.54 -20.26
CA THR A 353 -5.51 15.77 -19.83
C THR A 353 -4.23 16.56 -20.13
N LEU A 354 -3.21 16.36 -19.29
CA LEU A 354 -1.87 16.92 -19.38
C LEU A 354 -0.86 15.81 -19.16
N SER A 355 0.05 15.62 -20.12
CA SER A 355 0.91 14.44 -20.21
C SER A 355 2.33 14.81 -20.66
N TYR A 356 3.34 14.09 -20.17
CA TYR A 356 4.71 14.16 -20.71
C TYR A 356 4.94 13.07 -21.75
N TYR A 357 5.76 13.37 -22.77
CA TYR A 357 6.25 12.33 -23.69
C TYR A 357 7.21 11.38 -22.96
N ILE A 358 7.04 10.06 -23.15
CA ILE A 358 7.95 9.05 -22.62
C ILE A 358 9.37 9.34 -23.16
N PRO A 359 10.40 9.46 -22.30
CA PRO A 359 11.77 9.75 -22.73
C PRO A 359 12.30 8.74 -23.75
N LYS A 360 12.95 9.18 -24.82
CA LYS A 360 13.56 8.25 -25.80
C LYS A 360 14.91 7.70 -25.32
N THR A 361 15.63 8.43 -24.47
CA THR A 361 16.99 8.09 -23.99
C THR A 361 17.15 8.28 -22.48
N LEU A 362 18.12 7.57 -21.89
CA LEU A 362 18.49 7.72 -20.48
C LEU A 362 18.96 9.16 -20.15
N GLY A 363 19.57 9.86 -21.12
CA GLY A 363 19.94 11.26 -20.98
C GLY A 363 18.73 12.18 -20.81
N ALA A 364 17.67 11.98 -21.61
CA ALA A 364 16.41 12.70 -21.46
C ALA A 364 15.71 12.37 -20.13
N LEU A 365 15.67 11.09 -19.73
CA LEU A 365 15.11 10.66 -18.44
C LEU A 365 15.76 11.35 -17.24
N LYS A 366 17.09 11.54 -17.27
CA LYS A 366 17.85 12.22 -16.21
C LYS A 366 17.75 13.75 -16.26
N ASN A 367 17.38 14.32 -17.40
CA ASN A 367 17.36 15.77 -17.59
C ASN A 367 16.01 16.36 -17.19
N GLN A 368 15.95 17.06 -16.05
CA GLN A 368 14.75 17.79 -15.60
C GLN A 368 14.15 18.73 -16.68
N ARG A 369 14.95 19.23 -17.64
CA ARG A 369 14.44 20.07 -18.74
C ARG A 369 13.44 19.33 -19.65
N SER A 370 13.51 18.00 -19.73
CA SER A 370 12.55 17.17 -20.47
C SER A 370 11.20 17.01 -19.77
N PHE A 371 11.07 17.48 -18.52
CA PHE A 371 9.85 17.39 -17.69
C PHE A 371 9.37 18.78 -17.22
N ARG A 372 9.76 19.84 -17.92
CA ARG A 372 9.21 21.20 -17.69
C ARG A 372 7.82 21.36 -18.28
N LYS A 373 7.05 22.33 -17.80
CA LYS A 373 5.69 22.60 -18.30
C LYS A 373 5.64 22.86 -19.81
N GLU A 374 6.70 23.44 -20.38
CA GLU A 374 6.85 23.62 -21.85
C GLU A 374 6.99 22.31 -22.65
N GLN A 375 7.04 21.14 -22.01
CA GLN A 375 7.11 19.80 -22.63
C GLN A 375 5.81 18.98 -22.45
N LEU A 376 4.80 19.55 -21.78
CA LEU A 376 3.47 18.96 -21.68
C LEU A 376 2.74 19.06 -23.03
N PHE A 377 1.99 18.01 -23.36
CA PHE A 377 0.92 18.08 -24.37
C PHE A 377 -0.44 17.92 -23.69
N SER A 378 -1.49 18.42 -24.33
CA SER A 378 -2.85 18.42 -23.78
C SER A 378 -3.86 17.78 -24.73
N ARG A 379 -4.89 17.11 -24.19
CA ARG A 379 -6.06 16.65 -24.96
C ARG A 379 -7.35 16.94 -24.19
N LYS A 380 -8.39 17.41 -24.90
CA LYS A 380 -9.74 17.50 -24.34
C LYS A 380 -10.42 16.13 -24.38
N PHE A 381 -11.21 15.81 -23.37
CA PHE A 381 -12.03 14.61 -23.32
C PHE A 381 -13.30 14.83 -22.49
N ASN A 382 -14.34 14.06 -22.76
CA ASN A 382 -15.56 14.05 -21.97
C ASN A 382 -15.58 12.82 -21.06
N PHE A 383 -16.10 12.97 -19.84
CA PHE A 383 -16.13 11.91 -18.84
C PHE A 383 -17.30 12.05 -17.87
N LYS A 384 -17.56 10.98 -17.12
CA LYS A 384 -18.36 11.00 -15.88
C LYS A 384 -17.50 10.45 -14.75
N ILE A 385 -17.73 10.90 -13.51
CA ILE A 385 -16.98 10.50 -12.31
C ILE A 385 -17.97 10.26 -11.15
N ALA A 386 -17.69 9.28 -10.31
CA ALA A 386 -18.45 9.02 -9.09
C ALA A 386 -18.45 10.24 -8.14
N LEU A 387 -19.57 10.47 -7.43
CA LEU A 387 -19.67 11.54 -6.44
C LEU A 387 -18.85 11.25 -5.17
N GLN A 388 -18.70 9.97 -4.83
CA GLN A 388 -17.90 9.48 -3.71
C GLN A 388 -16.75 8.60 -4.23
N PRO A 389 -15.60 8.57 -3.54
CA PRO A 389 -14.51 7.67 -3.89
C PRO A 389 -14.84 6.23 -3.51
N PHE A 390 -14.32 5.25 -4.23
CA PHE A 390 -14.45 3.82 -3.86
C PHE A 390 -13.30 3.33 -2.99
N SER A 391 -12.19 4.07 -2.95
CA SER A 391 -11.01 3.72 -2.15
C SER A 391 -10.26 4.98 -1.68
N ALA A 392 -9.55 4.85 -0.56
CA ALA A 392 -8.74 5.91 0.04
C ALA A 392 -7.36 5.37 0.46
N GLY A 393 -6.30 5.96 -0.08
CA GLY A 393 -4.91 5.71 0.30
C GLY A 393 -4.37 6.72 1.31
N ILE A 394 -3.05 6.72 1.52
CA ILE A 394 -2.39 7.57 2.52
C ILE A 394 -2.32 9.05 2.10
N GLU A 395 -2.33 9.36 0.80
CA GLU A 395 -2.33 10.75 0.28
C GLU A 395 -3.42 11.06 -0.76
N LYS A 396 -4.19 10.06 -1.23
CA LYS A 396 -5.16 10.19 -2.33
C LYS A 396 -6.48 9.46 -2.09
N TYR A 397 -7.59 10.03 -2.55
CA TYR A 397 -8.84 9.31 -2.85
C TYR A 397 -8.79 8.73 -4.27
N ALA A 398 -9.54 7.66 -4.53
CA ALA A 398 -9.75 7.07 -5.86
C ALA A 398 -11.25 6.93 -6.16
N TYR A 399 -11.66 7.38 -7.34
CA TYR A 399 -13.04 7.44 -7.82
C TYR A 399 -13.17 6.63 -9.12
N TYR A 400 -14.28 5.91 -9.30
CA TYR A 400 -14.62 5.36 -10.60
C TYR A 400 -14.91 6.51 -11.58
N ALA A 401 -14.50 6.35 -12.84
CA ALA A 401 -14.82 7.26 -13.92
C ALA A 401 -14.99 6.50 -15.24
N VAL A 402 -15.81 7.04 -16.14
CA VAL A 402 -15.88 6.59 -17.54
C VAL A 402 -15.45 7.71 -18.46
N LYS A 403 -14.56 7.44 -19.41
CA LYS A 403 -14.33 8.31 -20.56
C LYS A 403 -15.43 8.05 -21.59
N MET A 404 -16.17 9.10 -21.90
CA MET A 404 -17.21 9.07 -22.93
C MET A 404 -16.54 9.29 -24.29
N ILE A 405 -16.59 8.26 -25.12
CA ILE A 405 -16.18 8.27 -26.53
C ILE A 405 -17.46 8.03 -27.37
N ASN A 406 -17.38 8.15 -28.69
CA ASN A 406 -18.43 7.67 -29.58
C ASN A 406 -18.52 6.13 -29.60
N ASP A 407 -17.51 5.44 -29.05
CA ASP A 407 -17.47 3.98 -28.90
C ASP A 407 -18.40 3.51 -27.77
N ASN A 408 -18.99 2.33 -27.97
CA ASN A 408 -19.86 1.66 -27.01
C ASN A 408 -19.33 0.23 -26.79
N PRO A 409 -18.96 -0.19 -25.56
CA PRO A 409 -19.15 0.48 -24.27
C PRO A 409 -18.14 1.60 -23.95
N PRO A 410 -18.47 2.51 -23.00
CA PRO A 410 -17.53 3.51 -22.48
C PRO A 410 -16.28 2.90 -21.82
N LYS A 411 -15.14 3.61 -21.91
CA LYS A 411 -13.85 3.12 -21.38
C LYS A 411 -13.72 3.42 -19.88
N GLN A 412 -13.66 2.37 -19.05
CA GLN A 412 -13.54 2.44 -17.59
C GLN A 412 -12.15 2.94 -17.15
N MET A 413 -12.13 3.86 -16.20
CA MET A 413 -10.95 4.60 -15.74
C MET A 413 -11.05 4.91 -14.23
N VAL A 414 -9.91 5.10 -13.57
CA VAL A 414 -9.84 5.52 -12.16
C VAL A 414 -9.27 6.92 -12.08
N MET A 415 -10.05 7.86 -11.53
CA MET A 415 -9.57 9.22 -11.21
C MET A 415 -9.13 9.29 -9.75
N LYS A 416 -7.92 9.80 -9.49
CA LYS A 416 -7.37 9.94 -8.13
C LYS A 416 -7.17 11.40 -7.75
N GLN A 417 -7.59 11.78 -6.55
CA GLN A 417 -7.51 13.15 -6.03
C GLN A 417 -6.60 13.20 -4.80
N TYR A 418 -5.58 14.06 -4.80
CA TYR A 418 -4.78 14.33 -3.59
C TYR A 418 -5.63 15.05 -2.53
N PHE A 419 -5.43 14.69 -1.25
CA PHE A 419 -6.11 15.35 -0.14
C PHE A 419 -5.80 16.85 -0.09
N LYS A 420 -6.83 17.70 0.01
CA LYS A 420 -6.69 19.16 0.01
C LYS A 420 -6.04 19.63 1.31
N SER A 421 -4.77 20.07 1.23
CA SER A 421 -4.09 20.79 2.30
C SER A 421 -4.37 22.29 2.20
N ALA A 422 -4.66 22.95 3.32
CA ALA A 422 -5.14 24.32 3.39
C ALA A 422 -4.09 25.42 3.09
N SER A 423 -2.96 25.09 2.45
CA SER A 423 -1.78 25.96 2.38
C SER A 423 -0.94 25.92 1.09
N VAL A 424 -1.16 24.96 0.18
CA VAL A 424 -0.34 24.82 -1.05
C VAL A 424 -1.19 24.35 -2.22
N ASN A 425 -0.97 24.93 -3.40
CA ASN A 425 -1.54 24.47 -4.66
C ASN A 425 -1.07 23.03 -4.98
N PRO A 426 -1.97 22.04 -5.13
CA PRO A 426 -1.56 20.65 -5.31
C PRO A 426 -1.09 20.31 -6.72
N PHE A 427 -1.23 21.22 -7.70
CA PHE A 427 -0.90 21.00 -9.13
C PHE A 427 0.47 20.32 -9.34
N GLU A 428 1.48 20.77 -8.60
CA GLU A 428 2.84 20.21 -8.66
C GLU A 428 2.93 18.73 -8.27
N LYS A 429 2.11 18.24 -7.33
CA LYS A 429 2.06 16.79 -7.01
C LYS A 429 1.50 15.96 -8.16
N TYR A 430 0.54 16.51 -8.90
CA TYR A 430 0.00 15.85 -10.09
C TYR A 430 1.04 15.79 -11.21
N LEU A 431 1.78 16.87 -11.46
CA LEU A 431 2.88 16.84 -12.44
C LEU A 431 3.99 15.86 -12.06
N GLU A 432 4.38 15.78 -10.78
CA GLU A 432 5.33 14.74 -10.33
C GLU A 432 4.80 13.31 -10.57
N SER A 433 3.49 13.09 -10.46
CA SER A 433 2.87 11.78 -10.75
C SER A 433 2.96 11.40 -12.24
N VAL A 434 2.71 12.36 -13.14
CA VAL A 434 2.85 12.18 -14.60
C VAL A 434 4.34 12.02 -14.99
N GLU A 435 5.24 12.77 -14.36
CA GLU A 435 6.70 12.62 -14.52
C GLU A 435 7.15 11.21 -14.09
N ILE A 436 6.67 10.69 -12.96
CA ILE A 436 6.91 9.31 -12.51
C ILE A 436 6.40 8.30 -13.54
N SER A 437 5.15 8.43 -14.03
CA SER A 437 4.58 7.51 -15.02
C SER A 437 5.38 7.47 -16.33
N ALA A 438 5.82 8.63 -16.84
CA ALA A 438 6.66 8.70 -18.04
C ALA A 438 8.06 8.08 -17.82
N VAL A 439 8.64 8.22 -16.62
CA VAL A 439 9.93 7.62 -16.25
C VAL A 439 9.82 6.10 -16.07
N THR A 440 8.79 5.59 -15.38
CA THR A 440 8.61 4.14 -15.19
C THR A 440 8.20 3.45 -16.49
N SER A 441 7.39 4.08 -17.34
CA SER A 441 7.07 3.61 -18.69
C SER A 441 8.31 3.41 -19.56
N TYR A 442 9.30 4.31 -19.49
CA TYR A 442 10.58 4.11 -20.18
C TYR A 442 11.33 2.89 -19.64
N LEU A 443 11.45 2.77 -18.32
CA LEU A 443 12.21 1.71 -17.66
C LEU A 443 11.57 0.33 -17.88
N SER A 444 10.23 0.26 -17.86
CA SER A 444 9.42 -0.90 -18.27
C SER A 444 9.70 -1.29 -19.73
N LYS A 445 9.55 -0.37 -20.70
CA LYS A 445 9.85 -0.68 -22.12
C LYS A 445 11.30 -1.16 -22.32
N ARG A 446 12.27 -0.62 -21.56
CA ARG A 446 13.68 -1.08 -21.57
C ARG A 446 13.88 -2.45 -20.91
N PHE A 447 13.19 -2.76 -19.81
CA PHE A 447 13.20 -4.08 -19.18
C PHE A 447 12.56 -5.13 -20.09
N ASN A 448 11.35 -4.87 -20.59
CA ASN A 448 10.58 -5.80 -21.42
C ASN A 448 11.31 -6.17 -22.73
N THR A 449 12.08 -5.23 -23.30
CA THR A 449 12.99 -5.49 -24.44
C THR A 449 14.03 -6.58 -24.14
N VAL A 450 14.48 -6.70 -22.89
CA VAL A 450 15.45 -7.71 -22.43
C VAL A 450 14.72 -8.96 -21.91
N ALA A 451 13.58 -8.79 -21.24
CA ALA A 451 12.76 -9.86 -20.69
C ALA A 451 12.20 -10.80 -21.77
N LYS A 452 11.67 -10.25 -22.87
CA LYS A 452 11.17 -11.02 -24.04
C LYS A 452 12.24 -11.91 -24.67
N ARG A 453 13.53 -11.53 -24.56
CA ARG A 453 14.69 -12.31 -25.06
C ARG A 453 15.19 -13.39 -24.09
N LYS A 454 14.54 -13.54 -22.94
CA LYS A 454 15.01 -14.36 -21.81
C LYS A 454 13.88 -15.16 -21.12
N GLU A 455 12.69 -15.15 -21.69
CA GLU A 455 11.49 -15.79 -21.12
C GLU A 455 11.27 -15.35 -19.66
N ILE A 456 11.33 -14.04 -19.45
CA ILE A 456 11.02 -13.39 -18.17
C ILE A 456 9.68 -12.67 -18.35
N CYS A 457 8.79 -12.82 -17.37
CA CYS A 457 7.51 -12.15 -17.31
C CYS A 457 7.69 -10.61 -17.47
N PRO A 458 7.00 -9.94 -18.41
CA PRO A 458 7.05 -8.50 -18.57
C PRO A 458 6.47 -7.76 -17.35
N VAL A 459 6.98 -6.55 -17.15
CA VAL A 459 6.52 -5.62 -16.11
C VAL A 459 6.07 -4.33 -16.80
N ASN A 460 4.78 -4.07 -16.76
CA ASN A 460 4.12 -2.91 -17.37
C ASN A 460 3.61 -1.96 -16.29
N PHE A 461 3.41 -0.69 -16.66
CA PHE A 461 2.80 0.32 -15.80
C PHE A 461 1.63 0.97 -16.54
N LEU A 462 0.57 1.32 -15.80
CA LEU A 462 -0.49 2.17 -16.31
C LEU A 462 0.06 3.54 -16.72
N GLY A 463 -0.42 4.04 -17.86
CA GLY A 463 -0.25 5.44 -18.23
C GLY A 463 -1.08 6.31 -17.29
N VAL A 464 -0.45 7.34 -16.69
CA VAL A 464 -1.10 8.26 -15.77
C VAL A 464 -1.03 9.68 -16.33
N ASP A 465 -2.19 10.26 -16.62
CA ASP A 465 -2.36 11.64 -17.07
C ASP A 465 -2.84 12.55 -15.93
N LEU A 466 -2.54 13.85 -15.99
CA LEU A 466 -3.14 14.86 -15.10
C LEU A 466 -4.39 15.45 -15.74
N VAL A 467 -5.55 15.29 -15.09
CA VAL A 467 -6.83 15.89 -15.51
C VAL A 467 -7.03 17.24 -14.83
N ARG A 468 -7.17 18.30 -15.63
CA ARG A 468 -7.69 19.61 -15.20
C ARG A 468 -9.19 19.70 -15.53
N VAL A 469 -9.99 20.10 -14.56
CA VAL A 469 -11.43 20.41 -14.69
C VAL A 469 -11.66 21.85 -14.24
N ALA A 470 -12.29 22.67 -15.08
CA ALA A 470 -12.70 24.02 -14.71
C ALA A 470 -14.03 23.97 -13.95
N MET A 471 -14.11 24.63 -12.80
CA MET A 471 -15.28 24.63 -11.92
C MET A 471 -15.72 26.07 -11.61
N PRO A 472 -16.99 26.31 -11.23
CA PRO A 472 -17.40 27.58 -10.65
C PRO A 472 -16.55 27.92 -9.42
N GLY A 473 -15.80 29.03 -9.48
CA GLY A 473 -14.93 29.48 -8.39
C GLY A 473 -13.53 28.87 -8.34
N GLY A 474 -13.09 28.04 -9.31
CA GLY A 474 -11.70 27.59 -9.36
C GLY A 474 -11.41 26.39 -10.26
N THR A 475 -10.20 25.84 -10.13
CA THR A 475 -9.73 24.69 -10.92
C THR A 475 -9.60 23.46 -10.02
N GLN A 476 -10.15 22.32 -10.45
CA GLN A 476 -10.02 21.02 -9.79
C GLN A 476 -9.10 20.10 -10.59
N TYR A 477 -8.27 19.34 -9.89
CA TYR A 477 -7.27 18.44 -10.46
C TYR A 477 -7.48 16.99 -10.02
N TYR A 478 -7.11 16.04 -10.89
CA TYR A 478 -7.03 14.60 -10.63
C TYR A 478 -5.81 14.02 -11.37
N THR A 479 -5.25 12.87 -10.95
CA THR A 479 -4.59 11.96 -11.91
C THR A 479 -5.65 11.02 -12.49
N VAL A 480 -5.44 10.48 -13.68
CA VAL A 480 -6.29 9.45 -14.25
C VAL A 480 -5.49 8.34 -14.92
N GLU A 481 -5.98 7.11 -14.79
CA GLU A 481 -5.40 5.88 -15.32
C GLU A 481 -6.53 4.91 -15.71
N PRO A 482 -6.27 3.86 -16.52
CA PRO A 482 -7.24 2.80 -16.77
C PRO A 482 -7.67 2.08 -15.48
N GLU A 483 -8.87 1.51 -15.47
CA GLU A 483 -9.30 0.59 -14.41
C GLU A 483 -8.53 -0.75 -14.51
N LEU A 484 -8.18 -1.33 -13.35
CA LEU A 484 -7.60 -2.68 -13.27
C LEU A 484 -8.72 -3.69 -13.04
N GLN A 485 -9.11 -4.39 -14.11
CA GLN A 485 -10.22 -5.34 -14.13
C GLN A 485 -9.79 -6.75 -13.72
N ASP A 486 -10.74 -7.53 -13.20
CA ASP A 486 -10.71 -8.99 -12.99
C ASP A 486 -9.51 -9.60 -12.22
N ALA A 487 -8.72 -8.79 -11.53
CA ALA A 487 -7.58 -9.25 -10.74
C ALA A 487 -7.48 -8.54 -9.37
N LYS A 488 -7.10 -9.31 -8.35
CA LYS A 488 -6.92 -8.79 -6.99
C LYS A 488 -5.70 -7.85 -6.94
N PHE A 489 -5.93 -6.58 -6.58
CA PHE A 489 -4.86 -5.63 -6.33
C PHE A 489 -3.92 -6.11 -5.21
N LYS A 490 -2.62 -6.02 -5.47
CA LYS A 490 -1.51 -6.40 -4.58
C LYS A 490 -0.51 -5.25 -4.45
N ARG A 491 0.17 -5.19 -3.31
CA ARG A 491 1.43 -4.45 -3.12
C ARG A 491 2.52 -5.49 -2.93
N PHE A 492 3.56 -5.44 -3.74
CA PHE A 492 4.64 -6.43 -3.78
C PHE A 492 5.85 -5.98 -2.95
N ASN A 493 6.21 -4.69 -3.02
CA ASN A 493 7.18 -4.07 -2.11
C ASN A 493 6.79 -2.61 -1.79
N THR A 494 7.53 -1.96 -0.88
CA THR A 494 7.33 -0.56 -0.46
C THR A 494 8.53 0.31 -0.77
N ASN A 495 8.34 1.64 -0.81
CA ASN A 495 9.48 2.57 -0.86
C ASN A 495 10.33 2.56 0.43
N SER A 496 9.78 2.12 1.57
CA SER A 496 10.52 1.90 2.81
C SER A 496 11.43 0.65 2.78
N GLY A 497 11.38 -0.14 1.70
CA GLY A 497 12.23 -1.30 1.46
C GLY A 497 11.66 -2.62 1.96
N ILE A 498 10.37 -2.67 2.30
CA ILE A 498 9.70 -3.88 2.80
C ILE A 498 9.12 -4.63 1.62
N ILE A 499 9.46 -5.91 1.49
CA ILE A 499 8.84 -6.82 0.53
C ILE A 499 7.59 -7.42 1.21
N VAL A 500 6.44 -7.26 0.56
CA VAL A 500 5.10 -7.62 1.06
C VAL A 500 4.60 -8.91 0.43
N ASP A 501 4.83 -9.09 -0.88
CA ASP A 501 4.60 -10.32 -1.64
C ASP A 501 5.79 -10.52 -2.59
N PHE A 502 6.64 -11.51 -2.32
CA PHE A 502 7.94 -11.66 -2.99
C PHE A 502 7.79 -12.22 -4.41
N GLN A 503 7.98 -11.35 -5.40
CA GLN A 503 7.95 -11.69 -6.81
C GLN A 503 9.36 -11.53 -7.41
N PRO A 504 10.06 -12.63 -7.81
CA PRO A 504 11.43 -12.58 -8.31
C PRO A 504 11.63 -11.60 -9.47
N THR A 505 10.65 -11.55 -10.39
CA THR A 505 10.63 -10.64 -11.53
C THR A 505 10.58 -9.17 -11.12
N LEU A 506 9.80 -8.82 -10.10
CA LEU A 506 9.61 -7.44 -9.65
C LEU A 506 10.83 -6.92 -8.87
N GLU A 507 11.43 -7.77 -8.03
CA GLU A 507 12.71 -7.46 -7.38
C GLU A 507 13.86 -7.32 -8.39
N ALA A 508 13.86 -8.15 -9.44
CA ALA A 508 14.81 -8.03 -10.53
C ALA A 508 14.54 -6.81 -11.44
N PHE A 509 13.29 -6.38 -11.59
CA PHE A 509 12.93 -5.12 -12.25
C PHE A 509 13.46 -3.92 -11.47
N ALA A 510 13.23 -3.88 -10.14
CA ALA A 510 13.79 -2.83 -9.28
C ALA A 510 15.31 -2.74 -9.44
N HIS A 511 16.03 -3.87 -9.30
CA HIS A 511 17.48 -3.90 -9.51
C HIS A 511 17.90 -3.49 -10.94
N PHE A 512 17.17 -3.92 -11.96
CA PHE A 512 17.41 -3.47 -13.34
C PHE A 512 17.27 -1.94 -13.48
N THR A 513 16.31 -1.29 -12.82
CA THR A 513 16.20 0.19 -12.89
C THR A 513 17.40 0.90 -12.25
N TYR A 514 17.94 0.37 -11.16
CA TYR A 514 19.20 0.84 -10.57
C TYR A 514 20.38 0.66 -11.53
N GLU A 515 20.57 -0.55 -12.05
CA GLU A 515 21.66 -0.92 -12.95
C GLU A 515 21.62 -0.11 -14.26
N HIS A 516 20.47 -0.11 -14.93
CA HIS A 516 20.26 0.58 -16.21
C HIS A 516 20.46 2.10 -16.09
N THR A 517 20.05 2.70 -14.97
CA THR A 517 20.26 4.14 -14.73
C THR A 517 21.65 4.46 -14.16
N ARG A 518 22.51 3.46 -13.94
CA ARG A 518 23.84 3.57 -13.32
C ARG A 518 23.78 4.20 -11.92
N GLY A 519 22.88 3.71 -11.08
CA GLY A 519 22.70 4.13 -9.69
C GLY A 519 22.14 5.54 -9.50
N TYR A 520 21.52 6.12 -10.53
CA TYR A 520 20.88 7.45 -10.44
C TYR A 520 19.51 7.40 -9.76
N LEU A 521 18.75 6.33 -9.98
CA LEU A 521 17.48 6.08 -9.29
C LEU A 521 17.23 4.59 -9.10
N VAL A 522 16.21 4.25 -8.32
CA VAL A 522 15.55 2.93 -8.32
C VAL A 522 14.04 3.11 -8.25
N VAL A 523 13.29 2.30 -9.00
CA VAL A 523 11.82 2.23 -8.92
C VAL A 523 11.43 1.21 -7.85
N CYS A 524 10.51 1.60 -6.98
CA CYS A 524 10.05 0.86 -5.81
C CYS A 524 8.57 1.14 -5.54
N ASP A 525 8.01 0.62 -4.45
CA ASP A 525 6.57 0.65 -4.16
C ASP A 525 5.73 -0.01 -5.27
N LEU A 526 6.21 -1.18 -5.72
CA LEU A 526 5.62 -1.91 -6.83
C LEU A 526 4.27 -2.50 -6.39
N GLN A 527 3.18 -2.03 -6.99
CA GLN A 527 1.80 -2.39 -6.67
C GLN A 527 0.90 -2.34 -7.91
N GLY A 528 -0.18 -3.11 -7.93
CA GLY A 528 -1.03 -3.33 -9.10
C GLY A 528 -1.59 -4.74 -9.13
N VAL A 529 -1.66 -5.36 -10.31
CA VAL A 529 -2.18 -6.72 -10.50
C VAL A 529 -1.16 -7.65 -11.15
N GLU A 530 -1.33 -8.94 -10.85
CA GLU A 530 -0.60 -10.06 -11.45
C GLU A 530 -1.57 -10.79 -12.38
N MET A 531 -1.29 -10.75 -13.68
CA MET A 531 -2.14 -11.32 -14.74
C MET A 531 -1.48 -12.57 -15.32
N SER A 532 -2.21 -13.31 -16.16
CA SER A 532 -1.69 -14.52 -16.81
C SER A 532 -0.55 -14.20 -17.80
N GLY A 533 0.68 -14.16 -17.30
CA GLY A 533 1.88 -13.89 -18.07
C GLY A 533 2.39 -12.45 -18.04
N GLU A 534 1.82 -11.54 -17.24
CA GLU A 534 2.38 -10.19 -17.03
C GLU A 534 2.08 -9.58 -15.65
N PHE A 535 2.86 -8.57 -15.25
CA PHE A 535 2.54 -7.67 -14.13
C PHE A 535 2.12 -6.29 -14.65
N LEU A 536 0.95 -5.81 -14.23
CA LEU A 536 0.44 -4.49 -14.59
C LEU A 536 0.33 -3.60 -13.34
N LEU A 537 1.22 -2.61 -13.26
CA LEU A 537 1.50 -1.84 -12.04
C LEU A 537 1.01 -0.38 -12.12
N THR A 538 0.81 0.24 -10.96
CA THR A 538 0.41 1.66 -10.80
C THR A 538 1.00 2.27 -9.53
N ASP A 539 0.91 3.59 -9.39
CA ASP A 539 1.43 4.39 -8.26
C ASP A 539 2.82 3.97 -7.70
N PRO A 540 3.86 3.81 -8.55
CA PRO A 540 5.21 3.52 -8.08
C PRO A 540 5.87 4.74 -7.41
N ALA A 541 6.85 4.47 -6.55
CA ALA A 541 7.77 5.46 -6.00
C ALA A 541 9.15 5.36 -6.65
N ILE A 542 9.91 6.46 -6.62
CA ILE A 542 11.26 6.51 -7.17
C ILE A 542 12.22 7.15 -6.16
N HIS A 543 13.19 6.38 -5.65
CA HIS A 543 14.33 6.97 -4.94
C HIS A 543 15.37 7.42 -5.96
N CYS A 544 15.87 8.65 -5.84
CA CYS A 544 16.72 9.28 -6.83
C CYS A 544 17.87 10.03 -6.16
N THR A 545 19.05 10.08 -6.78
CA THR A 545 20.19 10.89 -6.30
C THR A 545 19.96 12.41 -6.37
N ASP A 546 18.80 12.84 -6.89
CA ASP A 546 18.31 14.22 -6.86
C ASP A 546 17.15 14.29 -5.85
N ASN A 547 17.40 14.93 -4.70
CA ASN A 547 16.49 14.94 -3.56
C ASN A 547 15.22 15.80 -3.78
N LEU A 548 15.18 16.61 -4.86
CA LEU A 548 14.12 17.58 -5.18
C LEU A 548 13.27 17.15 -6.40
N ARG A 549 13.15 15.84 -6.62
CA ARG A 549 12.43 15.22 -7.75
C ARG A 549 11.57 14.06 -7.24
N PHE A 550 10.47 13.74 -7.93
CA PHE A 550 9.58 12.60 -7.62
C PHE A 550 8.89 12.64 -6.24
N GLY A 551 8.70 13.83 -5.67
CA GLY A 551 7.84 14.08 -4.52
C GLY A 551 8.31 13.53 -3.18
N ARG A 552 7.37 13.48 -2.22
CA ARG A 552 7.66 13.15 -0.81
C ARG A 552 8.28 11.77 -0.64
N THR A 553 7.90 10.80 -1.49
CA THR A 553 8.28 9.39 -1.42
C THR A 553 9.73 9.09 -1.84
N ASN A 554 10.39 10.02 -2.54
CA ASN A 554 11.81 9.94 -2.87
C ASN A 554 12.69 10.20 -1.65
N LEU A 555 13.29 9.16 -1.08
CA LEU A 555 14.19 9.23 0.08
C LEU A 555 15.67 9.46 -0.31
N GLY A 556 15.91 10.02 -1.49
CA GLY A 556 17.24 10.43 -1.95
C GLY A 556 18.18 9.25 -2.21
N ARG A 557 19.49 9.55 -2.25
CA ARG A 557 20.56 8.54 -2.23
C ARG A 557 20.43 7.58 -1.06
N GLU A 558 20.15 8.09 0.14
CA GLU A 558 20.04 7.27 1.34
C GLU A 558 18.89 6.27 1.28
N GLY A 559 17.78 6.59 0.59
CA GLY A 559 16.71 5.64 0.29
C GLY A 559 17.15 4.51 -0.62
N ILE A 560 17.93 4.82 -1.66
CA ILE A 560 18.53 3.80 -2.53
C ILE A 560 19.42 2.86 -1.68
N GLU A 561 20.23 3.41 -0.78
CA GLU A 561 21.20 2.66 0.02
C GLU A 561 20.53 1.86 1.19
N LYS A 562 19.68 2.50 2.00
CA LYS A 562 19.11 1.95 3.26
C LYS A 562 17.76 1.23 3.10
N CYS A 563 16.99 1.53 2.05
CA CYS A 563 15.71 0.88 1.78
C CYS A 563 15.84 -0.20 0.69
N PHE A 564 16.53 0.08 -0.42
CA PHE A 564 16.70 -0.90 -1.50
C PHE A 564 17.95 -1.77 -1.33
N LEU A 565 19.15 -1.19 -1.42
CA LEU A 565 20.40 -1.95 -1.51
C LEU A 565 20.75 -2.76 -0.25
N ALA A 566 20.35 -2.30 0.94
CA ALA A 566 20.54 -3.03 2.19
C ALA A 566 19.58 -4.25 2.37
N ASN A 567 18.52 -4.35 1.56
CA ASN A 567 17.51 -5.41 1.66
C ASN A 567 17.50 -6.36 0.44
N HIS A 568 17.86 -5.88 -0.76
CA HIS A 568 17.75 -6.66 -2.00
C HIS A 568 18.82 -7.77 -2.11
N GLU A 569 18.38 -9.00 -2.35
CA GLU A 569 19.25 -10.15 -2.69
C GLU A 569 19.01 -10.63 -4.13
N CYS A 570 20.10 -10.96 -4.83
CA CYS A 570 20.06 -11.31 -6.25
C CYS A 570 19.46 -12.71 -6.54
N ASN A 571 18.17 -12.73 -6.83
CA ASN A 571 17.44 -13.92 -7.27
C ASN A 571 17.80 -14.41 -8.70
N GLU A 572 17.21 -15.53 -9.13
CA GLU A 572 17.47 -16.14 -10.44
C GLU A 572 17.13 -15.25 -11.64
N ILE A 573 16.18 -14.33 -11.53
CA ILE A 573 15.86 -13.37 -12.60
C ILE A 573 16.96 -12.31 -12.70
N CYS A 574 17.52 -11.82 -11.58
CA CYS A 574 18.71 -10.96 -11.59
C CYS A 574 19.89 -11.65 -12.30
N LYS A 575 20.11 -12.94 -12.03
CA LYS A 575 21.14 -13.77 -12.67
C LYS A 575 20.86 -13.98 -14.17
N LYS A 576 19.63 -14.34 -14.57
CA LYS A 576 19.21 -14.45 -15.98
C LYS A 576 19.45 -13.14 -16.75
N LEU A 577 19.15 -11.98 -16.13
CA LEU A 577 19.37 -10.65 -16.71
C LEU A 577 20.86 -10.25 -16.80
N ARG A 578 21.76 -10.95 -16.10
CA ARG A 578 23.18 -10.60 -15.91
C ARG A 578 23.39 -9.24 -15.24
N LEU A 579 22.55 -8.91 -14.26
CA LEU A 579 22.79 -7.77 -13.38
C LEU A 579 24.04 -8.02 -12.53
N LYS A 580 24.73 -6.97 -12.08
CA LYS A 580 25.86 -7.07 -11.16
C LYS A 580 25.41 -7.79 -9.89
N ILE A 581 26.00 -8.96 -9.63
CA ILE A 581 25.66 -9.76 -8.46
C ILE A 581 25.93 -8.95 -7.20
N ARG A 582 24.87 -8.76 -6.43
CA ARG A 582 24.88 -8.29 -5.04
C ARG A 582 24.56 -9.51 -4.17
N SER A 583 25.61 -10.15 -3.67
CA SER A 583 25.51 -10.90 -2.44
C SER A 583 25.36 -9.93 -1.27
N LYS A 584 24.81 -10.44 -0.15
CA LYS A 584 24.94 -9.83 1.16
C LYS A 584 26.41 -9.79 1.60
#